data_AF-A0A355AY77-F1
#
_entry.id   AF-A0A355AY77-F1
#
_cell.length_a   1.000
_cell.length_b   1.000
_cell.length_c   1.000
_cell.angle_alpha   90.00
_cell.angle_beta   90.00
_cell.angle_gamma   90.00
#
_symmetry.space_group_name_H-M   'P 1'
#
loop_
_entity.id
_entity.type
_entity.pdbx_description
1 polymer ?
#
loop_
_entity_poly.entity_id
_entity_poly.type
_entity_poly.pdbx_seq_one_letter_code
_entity_poly.pdbx_strand_id
1 'polypeptide(L)'
;MRDIYGDVLIEELPIPYFSVGADLITGREVILNQGPLWESVRASMSLPGVLPPFRYRDEFALVDGGVANNVPGDVLKHRGAEFCIAVNIAPERGSYFNFNLPKQHGWFGRLLRRNSALRNFLDAPTIMRVIMRSINVSSIEITNMRSRNFDVHLLPAVGEFDLFDFDKLDTLV
;
A
#
# COMPACT_ATOMS: atom_id res chain seq x y z
N MET A 1 10.01 -14.22 -1.65
CA MET A 1 10.86 -13.16 -1.06
C MET A 1 12.15 -13.69 -0.49
N ARG A 2 12.14 -14.73 0.36
CA ARG A 2 13.38 -15.36 0.82
C ARG A 2 14.28 -15.83 -0.34
N ASP A 3 13.74 -16.40 -1.40
CA ASP A 3 14.55 -16.85 -2.56
C ASP A 3 15.23 -15.70 -3.33
N ILE A 4 14.73 -14.46 -3.21
CA ILE A 4 15.26 -13.28 -3.91
C ILE A 4 16.33 -12.60 -3.06
N TYR A 5 16.07 -12.42 -1.76
CA TYR A 5 16.94 -11.67 -0.85
C TYR A 5 17.85 -12.56 0.01
N GLY A 6 17.66 -13.88 0.00
CA GLY A 6 18.41 -14.83 0.83
C GLY A 6 18.28 -14.55 2.32
N ASP A 7 19.40 -14.72 3.02
CA ASP A 7 19.53 -14.51 4.47
C ASP A 7 20.10 -13.12 4.83
N VAL A 8 20.07 -12.16 3.90
CA VAL A 8 20.54 -10.79 4.13
C VAL A 8 19.77 -10.15 5.29
N LEU A 9 20.51 -9.58 6.23
CA LEU A 9 19.94 -8.82 7.35
C LEU A 9 19.91 -7.32 7.03
N ILE A 10 18.90 -6.62 7.54
CA ILE A 10 18.73 -5.17 7.32
C ILE A 10 19.91 -4.37 7.88
N GLU A 11 20.40 -4.76 9.05
CA GLU A 11 21.54 -4.15 9.73
C GLU A 11 22.88 -4.31 8.99
N GLU A 12 22.95 -5.23 8.02
CA GLU A 12 24.15 -5.48 7.21
C GLU A 12 24.14 -4.68 5.89
N LEU A 13 23.05 -3.97 5.60
CA LEU A 13 22.94 -3.21 4.35
C LEU A 13 23.90 -2.00 4.35
N PRO A 14 24.55 -1.70 3.20
CA PRO A 14 25.48 -0.58 3.10
C PRO A 14 24.79 0.79 3.25
N ILE A 15 23.47 0.84 3.00
CA ILE A 15 22.64 2.02 3.19
C ILE A 15 21.62 1.69 4.29
N PRO A 16 21.50 2.52 5.35
CA PRO A 16 20.50 2.31 6.39
C PRO A 16 19.11 2.21 5.79
N TYR A 17 18.43 1.09 6.08
CA TYR A 17 17.13 0.77 5.52
C TYR A 17 16.09 0.61 6.61
N PHE A 18 14.87 1.01 6.30
CA PHE A 18 13.68 0.59 7.02
C PHE A 18 12.51 0.49 6.05
N SER A 19 11.52 -0.30 6.44
CA SER A 19 10.19 -0.27 5.83
C SER A 19 9.13 -0.06 6.90
N VAL A 20 7.89 0.12 6.46
CA VAL A 20 6.76 0.34 7.36
C VAL A 20 5.70 -0.73 7.09
N GLY A 21 5.25 -1.40 8.15
CA GLY A 21 4.02 -2.18 8.13
C GLY A 21 2.92 -1.45 8.88
N ALA A 22 1.65 -1.71 8.53
CA ALA A 22 0.52 -1.31 9.33
C ALA A 22 0.01 -2.51 10.14
N ASP A 23 0.04 -2.42 11.47
CA ASP A 23 -0.43 -3.50 12.33
C ASP A 23 -1.95 -3.49 12.47
N LEU A 24 -2.59 -4.59 12.08
CA LEU A 24 -4.04 -4.76 12.15
C LEU A 24 -4.56 -4.93 13.58
N ILE A 25 -3.69 -5.24 14.55
CA ILE A 25 -4.09 -5.40 15.96
C ILE A 25 -4.22 -4.03 16.62
N THR A 26 -3.18 -3.19 16.50
CA THR A 26 -3.13 -1.88 17.16
C THR A 26 -3.59 -0.71 16.29
N GLY A 27 -3.66 -0.90 14.97
CA GLY A 27 -3.93 0.16 13.99
C GLY A 27 -2.77 1.16 13.81
N ARG A 28 -1.57 0.83 14.32
CA ARG A 28 -0.40 1.71 14.27
C ARG A 28 0.61 1.24 13.22
N GLU A 29 1.45 2.18 12.78
CA GLU A 29 2.63 1.83 12.00
C GLU A 29 3.65 1.06 12.85
N VAL A 30 4.33 0.11 12.23
CA VAL A 30 5.44 -0.64 12.79
C VAL A 30 6.64 -0.43 11.88
N ILE A 31 7.73 0.09 12.45
CA ILE A 31 8.96 0.32 11.69
C ILE A 31 9.81 -0.94 11.69
N LEU A 32 10.13 -1.43 10.49
CA LEU A 32 10.87 -2.67 10.27
C LEU A 32 12.29 -2.34 9.81
N ASN A 33 13.23 -2.31 10.74
CA ASN A 33 14.61 -1.87 10.49
C ASN A 33 15.70 -2.83 10.98
N GLN A 34 15.34 -4.07 11.36
CA GLN A 34 16.27 -5.09 11.84
C GLN A 34 15.74 -6.49 11.51
N GLY A 35 16.65 -7.45 11.33
CA GLY A 35 16.35 -8.83 11.01
C GLY A 35 16.33 -9.10 9.50
N PRO A 36 15.73 -10.22 9.06
CA PRO A 36 15.79 -10.64 7.66
C PRO A 36 15.12 -9.63 6.73
N LEU A 37 15.84 -9.16 5.71
CA LEU A 37 15.36 -8.17 4.76
C LEU A 37 14.07 -8.63 4.07
N TRP A 38 14.01 -9.92 3.70
CA TRP A 38 12.85 -10.48 3.02
C TRP A 38 11.57 -10.42 3.86
N GLU A 39 11.66 -10.48 5.20
CA GLU A 39 10.50 -10.35 6.10
C GLU A 39 9.98 -8.93 6.09
N SER A 40 10.89 -7.95 6.22
CA SER A 40 10.56 -6.53 6.20
C SER A 40 9.90 -6.12 4.89
N VAL A 41 10.49 -6.49 3.75
CA VAL A 41 9.92 -6.24 2.43
C VAL A 41 8.56 -6.93 2.29
N ARG A 42 8.46 -8.23 2.61
CA ARG A 42 7.21 -9.00 2.49
C ARG A 42 6.09 -8.43 3.36
N ALA A 43 6.40 -7.96 4.57
CA ALA A 43 5.45 -7.34 5.48
C ALA A 43 4.96 -6.01 4.90
N SER A 44 5.89 -5.11 4.53
CA SER A 44 5.59 -3.77 4.03
C SER A 44 4.79 -3.74 2.73
N MET A 45 4.82 -4.81 1.92
CA MET A 45 4.06 -4.94 0.67
C MET A 45 2.81 -5.84 0.80
N SER A 46 2.37 -6.18 2.02
CA SER A 46 1.23 -7.07 2.29
C SER A 46 -0.11 -6.38 2.01
N LEU A 47 -0.36 -6.06 0.76
CA LEU A 47 -1.47 -5.25 0.30
C LEU A 47 -2.83 -5.90 0.65
N PRO A 48 -3.72 -5.20 1.40
CA PRO A 48 -5.02 -5.75 1.82
C PRO A 48 -5.86 -6.24 0.64
N GLY A 49 -6.41 -7.45 0.77
CA GLY A 49 -7.22 -8.12 -0.24
C GLY A 49 -6.41 -8.79 -1.37
N VAL A 50 -5.10 -8.54 -1.47
CA VAL A 50 -4.21 -9.18 -2.45
C VAL A 50 -3.34 -10.24 -1.78
N LEU A 51 -2.71 -9.89 -0.66
CA LEU A 51 -1.87 -10.79 0.12
C LEU A 51 -2.44 -10.97 1.53
N PRO A 52 -2.29 -12.15 2.15
CA PRO A 52 -2.62 -12.32 3.55
C PRO A 52 -1.69 -11.45 4.42
N PRO A 53 -2.19 -10.96 5.58
CA PRO A 53 -1.36 -10.27 6.55
C PRO A 53 -0.12 -11.09 6.92
N PHE A 54 1.00 -10.42 7.10
CA PHE A 54 2.25 -11.03 7.51
C PHE A 54 2.37 -11.06 9.03
N ARG A 55 2.53 -12.24 9.61
CA ARG A 55 2.76 -12.39 11.05
C ARG A 55 4.22 -12.12 11.35
N TYR A 56 4.50 -11.03 12.07
CA TYR A 56 5.87 -10.60 12.39
C TYR A 56 6.15 -10.77 13.88
N ARG A 57 7.25 -11.46 14.21
CA ARG A 57 7.74 -11.73 15.58
C ARG A 57 6.67 -12.27 16.55
N ASP A 58 5.72 -13.03 16.02
CA ASP A 58 4.57 -13.57 16.77
C ASP A 58 3.63 -12.54 17.44
N GLU A 59 3.92 -11.25 17.33
CA GLU A 59 3.26 -10.14 18.03
C GLU A 59 2.37 -9.31 17.09
N PHE A 60 2.82 -9.10 15.85
CA PHE A 60 2.16 -8.18 14.92
C PHE A 60 1.48 -8.92 13.76
N ALA A 61 0.34 -8.38 13.31
CA ALA A 61 -0.34 -8.81 12.09
C ALA A 61 -0.26 -7.68 11.06
N LEU A 62 0.80 -7.68 10.25
CA LEU A 62 1.14 -6.55 9.40
C LEU A 62 0.49 -6.63 8.01
N VAL A 63 -0.08 -5.52 7.57
CA VAL A 63 -0.40 -5.25 6.16
C VAL A 63 0.50 -4.15 5.61
N ASP A 64 0.32 -3.83 4.33
CA ASP A 64 1.04 -2.78 3.63
C ASP A 64 1.09 -1.46 4.43
N GLY A 65 2.30 -0.88 4.51
CA GLY A 65 2.56 0.35 5.25
C GLY A 65 1.83 1.56 4.70
N GLY A 66 1.45 1.56 3.43
CA GLY A 66 0.70 2.63 2.77
C GLY A 66 -0.65 2.93 3.41
N VAL A 67 -1.19 1.99 4.17
CA VAL A 67 -2.43 2.18 4.96
C VAL A 67 -2.22 3.10 6.16
N ALA A 68 -1.03 3.13 6.75
CA ALA A 68 -0.72 3.89 7.97
C ALA A 68 0.28 5.04 7.73
N ASN A 69 1.31 4.82 6.91
CA ASN A 69 2.36 5.79 6.59
C ASN A 69 3.04 5.48 5.25
N ASN A 70 2.45 5.99 4.16
CA ASN A 70 2.90 5.71 2.79
C ASN A 70 4.21 6.40 2.40
N VAL A 71 4.44 7.60 2.94
CA VAL A 71 5.69 8.36 2.70
C VAL A 71 6.28 8.74 4.07
N PRO A 72 7.08 7.85 4.69
CA PRO A 72 7.47 7.95 6.10
C PRO A 72 8.65 8.91 6.35
N GLY A 73 8.53 10.16 5.92
CA GLY A 73 9.56 11.19 6.14
C GLY A 73 9.71 11.60 7.60
N ASP A 74 8.63 11.49 8.38
CA ASP A 74 8.68 11.66 9.83
C ASP A 74 9.61 10.64 10.50
N VAL A 75 9.57 9.39 10.03
CA VAL A 75 10.45 8.32 10.51
C VAL A 75 11.91 8.62 10.16
N LEU A 76 12.19 9.14 8.96
CA LEU A 76 13.52 9.60 8.55
C LEU A 76 14.04 10.74 9.44
N LYS A 77 13.23 11.80 9.62
CA LYS A 77 13.59 12.95 10.46
C LYS A 77 13.82 12.53 11.91
N HIS A 78 12.98 11.66 12.47
CA HIS A 78 13.16 11.13 13.83
C HIS A 78 14.44 10.30 13.99
N ARG A 79 14.91 9.66 12.91
CA ARG A 79 16.19 8.94 12.85
C ARG A 79 17.41 9.84 12.62
N GLY A 80 17.24 11.16 12.65
CA GLY A 80 18.33 12.13 12.56
C GLY A 80 18.68 12.54 11.12
N ALA A 81 17.83 12.24 10.14
CA ALA A 81 18.03 12.79 8.79
C ALA A 81 17.87 14.31 8.82
N GLU A 82 18.91 15.04 8.43
CA GLU A 82 18.86 16.51 8.31
C GLU A 82 18.07 16.94 7.07
N PHE A 83 18.18 16.15 5.99
CA PHE A 83 17.55 16.40 4.71
C PHE A 83 16.73 15.19 4.23
N CYS A 84 15.50 15.43 3.76
CA CYS A 84 14.57 14.41 3.33
C CYS A 84 14.04 14.71 1.92
N ILE A 85 14.32 13.79 1.00
CA ILE A 85 13.76 13.78 -0.36
C ILE A 85 12.63 12.75 -0.39
N ALA A 86 11.40 13.20 -0.57
CA ALA A 86 10.24 12.35 -0.70
C ALA A 86 9.89 12.12 -2.17
N VAL A 87 9.71 10.86 -2.54
CA VAL A 87 9.15 10.47 -3.84
C VAL A 87 7.75 9.95 -3.60
N ASN A 88 6.75 10.70 -4.05
CA ASN A 88 5.35 10.34 -3.89
C ASN A 88 4.73 10.05 -5.25
N ILE A 89 4.43 8.77 -5.48
CA ILE A 89 3.77 8.26 -6.68
C ILE A 89 2.25 8.11 -6.49
N ALA A 90 1.71 8.55 -5.34
CA ALA A 90 0.28 8.52 -5.12
C ALA A 90 -0.41 9.38 -6.18
N PRO A 91 -1.51 8.90 -6.74
CA PRO A 91 -2.19 9.59 -7.82
C PRO A 91 -2.70 10.96 -7.39
N GLU A 92 -2.58 11.96 -8.27
CA GLU A 92 -3.16 13.27 -8.04
C GLU A 92 -4.67 13.17 -7.79
N ARG A 93 -5.19 14.09 -6.96
CA ARG A 93 -6.61 14.16 -6.59
C ARG A 93 -7.48 14.24 -7.86
N GLY A 94 -8.10 13.12 -8.24
CA GLY A 94 -9.14 13.07 -9.27
C GLY A 94 -8.92 12.04 -10.39
N SER A 95 -7.71 11.51 -10.55
CA SER A 95 -7.33 10.87 -11.83
C SER A 95 -7.68 9.39 -12.00
N TYR A 96 -8.21 8.69 -10.98
CA TYR A 96 -8.30 7.22 -11.00
C TYR A 96 -9.67 6.61 -10.71
N PHE A 97 -10.69 7.43 -10.42
CA PHE A 97 -12.02 6.91 -10.18
C PHE A 97 -13.01 7.43 -11.20
N ASN A 98 -12.99 6.81 -12.38
CA ASN A 98 -14.12 6.90 -13.29
C ASN A 98 -15.33 6.22 -12.64
N PHE A 99 -16.39 7.00 -12.38
CA PHE A 99 -17.67 6.57 -11.78
C PHE A 99 -18.51 5.64 -12.67
N ASN A 100 -17.90 4.92 -13.61
CA ASN A 100 -18.59 3.92 -14.43
C ASN A 100 -18.74 2.61 -13.66
N LEU A 101 -19.55 2.66 -12.59
CA LEU A 101 -20.12 1.46 -11.99
C LEU A 101 -21.00 0.78 -13.05
N PRO A 102 -20.87 -0.54 -13.29
CA PRO A 102 -21.72 -1.22 -14.26
C PRO A 102 -23.20 -0.95 -13.95
N LYS A 103 -23.95 -0.42 -14.93
CA LYS A 103 -25.41 -0.25 -14.82
C LYS A 103 -26.02 -1.63 -14.61
N GLN A 104 -26.37 -1.95 -13.37
CA GLN A 104 -26.99 -3.22 -12.99
C GLN A 104 -28.24 -3.47 -13.87
N HIS A 105 -28.15 -4.36 -14.86
CA HIS A 105 -29.30 -4.81 -15.64
C HIS A 105 -29.45 -6.33 -15.54
N GLY A 106 -30.69 -6.74 -15.29
CA GLY A 106 -31.03 -8.02 -14.70
C GLY A 106 -30.91 -9.22 -15.63
N TRP A 107 -30.04 -10.15 -15.26
CA TRP A 107 -30.40 -11.58 -15.16
C TRP A 107 -29.75 -12.17 -13.91
N PHE A 108 -28.59 -11.66 -13.51
CA PHE A 108 -28.09 -11.70 -12.12
C PHE A 108 -28.98 -10.87 -11.17
N GLY A 109 -29.49 -9.71 -11.59
CA GLY A 109 -30.64 -9.02 -10.94
C GLY A 109 -31.96 -9.80 -10.90
N ARG A 110 -32.08 -10.92 -11.65
CA ARG A 110 -33.24 -11.83 -11.63
C ARG A 110 -32.94 -13.18 -10.97
N LEU A 111 -31.71 -13.66 -10.96
CA LEU A 111 -31.27 -14.92 -10.36
C LEU A 111 -30.91 -14.73 -8.88
N LEU A 112 -30.38 -13.56 -8.56
CA LEU A 112 -30.11 -13.13 -7.18
C LEU A 112 -31.35 -12.52 -6.52
N ARG A 113 -32.47 -12.48 -7.29
CA ARG A 113 -33.84 -12.38 -6.80
C ARG A 113 -34.30 -13.67 -6.10
N ARG A 114 -33.47 -14.73 -6.10
CA ARG A 114 -33.79 -16.05 -5.54
C ARG A 114 -32.82 -16.57 -4.47
N ASN A 115 -31.63 -15.97 -4.31
CA ASN A 115 -30.75 -16.18 -3.14
C ASN A 115 -29.79 -14.99 -2.95
N SER A 116 -29.79 -14.40 -1.76
CA SER A 116 -29.31 -13.02 -1.52
C SER A 116 -27.85 -12.87 -1.05
N ALA A 117 -27.19 -13.92 -0.55
CA ALA A 117 -25.84 -13.81 0.02
C ALA A 117 -24.68 -13.94 -0.99
N LEU A 118 -24.86 -14.72 -2.05
CA LEU A 118 -23.78 -15.11 -2.99
C LEU A 118 -23.49 -14.02 -4.06
N ARG A 119 -24.38 -13.04 -4.27
CA ARG A 119 -24.11 -11.87 -5.14
C ARG A 119 -23.20 -10.86 -4.50
N ASN A 120 -23.43 -10.59 -3.22
CA ASN A 120 -22.98 -9.37 -2.55
C ASN A 120 -21.50 -9.46 -2.13
N PHE A 121 -20.91 -10.66 -2.20
CA PHE A 121 -19.48 -10.93 -1.97
C PHE A 121 -18.64 -10.95 -3.26
N LEU A 122 -19.25 -11.29 -4.42
CA LEU A 122 -18.50 -11.84 -5.56
C LEU A 122 -18.18 -10.89 -6.73
N ASP A 123 -18.61 -9.64 -6.72
CA ASP A 123 -18.02 -8.62 -7.62
C ASP A 123 -16.71 -8.08 -7.01
N ALA A 124 -15.79 -8.99 -6.71
CA ALA A 124 -14.48 -8.78 -6.08
C ALA A 124 -13.65 -7.62 -6.70
N PRO A 125 -13.72 -7.30 -8.01
CA PRO A 125 -13.07 -6.11 -8.57
C PRO A 125 -13.68 -4.79 -8.09
N THR A 126 -14.98 -4.74 -7.81
CA THR A 126 -15.68 -3.52 -7.39
C THR A 126 -15.45 -3.23 -5.92
N ILE A 127 -15.66 -4.21 -5.04
CA ILE A 127 -15.45 -4.02 -3.60
C ILE A 127 -13.97 -3.78 -3.27
N MET A 128 -13.06 -4.51 -3.93
CA MET A 128 -11.63 -4.28 -3.82
C MET A 128 -11.28 -2.84 -4.23
N ARG A 129 -11.77 -2.37 -5.38
CA ARG A 129 -11.54 -0.99 -5.83
C ARG A 129 -11.99 0.04 -4.81
N VAL A 130 -13.16 -0.17 -4.20
CA VAL A 130 -13.68 0.74 -3.15
C VAL A 130 -12.78 0.72 -1.91
N ILE A 131 -12.34 -0.46 -1.45
CA ILE A 131 -11.43 -0.59 -0.31
C ILE A 131 -10.10 0.12 -0.62
N MET A 132 -9.49 -0.18 -1.76
CA MET A 132 -8.22 0.40 -2.19
C MET A 132 -8.31 1.91 -2.38
N ARG A 133 -9.45 2.40 -2.90
CA ARG A 133 -9.68 3.84 -3.01
C ARG A 133 -9.77 4.50 -1.64
N SER A 134 -10.43 3.86 -0.69
CA SER A 134 -10.57 4.37 0.67
C SER A 134 -9.21 4.44 1.36
N ILE A 135 -8.38 3.40 1.19
CA ILE A 135 -6.99 3.37 1.66
C ILE A 135 -6.20 4.51 1.02
N ASN A 136 -6.21 4.63 -0.31
CA ASN A 136 -5.48 5.69 -1.03
C ASN A 136 -5.90 7.10 -0.58
N VAL A 137 -7.20 7.38 -0.44
CA VAL A 137 -7.69 8.70 0.01
C VAL A 137 -7.21 9.02 1.43
N SER A 138 -7.31 8.06 2.35
CA SER A 138 -6.81 8.23 3.73
C SER A 138 -5.30 8.44 3.75
N SER A 139 -4.58 7.66 2.94
CA SER A 139 -3.12 7.70 2.84
C SER A 139 -2.59 9.03 2.29
N ILE A 140 -3.26 9.60 1.28
CA ILE A 140 -2.95 10.93 0.74
C ILE A 140 -3.10 12.00 1.83
N GLU A 141 -4.16 11.92 2.66
CA GLU A 141 -4.37 12.90 3.72
C GLU A 141 -3.28 12.79 4.80
N ILE A 142 -2.94 11.58 5.23
CA ILE A 142 -1.84 11.34 6.18
C ILE A 142 -0.52 11.88 5.63
N THR A 143 -0.23 11.61 4.35
CA THR A 143 0.98 12.09 3.67
C THR A 143 1.01 13.62 3.62
N ASN A 144 -0.12 14.27 3.32
CA ASN A 144 -0.23 15.73 3.31
C ASN A 144 -0.01 16.34 4.71
N MET A 145 -0.55 15.73 5.77
CA MET A 145 -0.29 16.17 7.14
C MET A 145 1.20 16.05 7.50
N ARG A 146 1.86 15.00 7.01
CA ARG A 146 3.29 14.73 7.20
C ARG A 146 4.20 15.49 6.23
N SER A 147 3.64 16.26 5.30
CA SER A 147 4.40 16.95 4.25
C SER A 147 5.49 17.89 4.75
N ARG A 148 5.32 18.42 5.96
CA ARG A 148 6.28 19.27 6.67
C ARG A 148 7.62 18.58 6.97
N ASN A 149 7.67 17.24 6.92
CA ASN A 149 8.89 16.48 7.17
C ASN A 149 9.76 16.32 5.92
N PHE A 150 9.30 16.79 4.77
CA PHE A 150 10.01 16.67 3.50
C PHE A 150 10.63 18.01 3.12
N ASP A 151 11.89 17.99 2.73
CA ASP A 151 12.58 19.19 2.21
C ASP A 151 12.41 19.30 0.70
N VAL A 152 12.33 18.16 0.00
CA VAL A 152 12.06 18.06 -1.43
C VAL A 152 10.94 17.07 -1.69
N HIS A 153 10.00 17.48 -2.54
CA HIS A 153 8.86 16.68 -2.97
C HIS A 153 8.96 16.38 -4.46
N LEU A 154 9.26 15.12 -4.79
CA LEU A 154 9.23 14.62 -6.15
C LEU A 154 7.87 13.95 -6.40
N LEU A 155 7.17 14.45 -7.42
CA LEU A 155 5.85 13.98 -7.84
C LEU A 155 5.93 13.49 -9.29
N PRO A 156 6.45 12.28 -9.55
CA PRO A 156 6.50 11.73 -10.90
C PRO A 156 5.10 11.60 -11.49
N ALA A 157 4.94 11.94 -12.78
CA ALA A 157 3.68 11.86 -13.49
C ALA A 157 3.35 10.41 -13.88
N VAL A 158 2.91 9.60 -12.91
CA VAL A 158 2.54 8.19 -13.11
C VAL A 158 1.02 7.96 -13.24
N GLY A 159 0.29 9.05 -13.48
CA GLY A 159 -1.19 9.14 -13.50
C GLY A 159 -1.91 8.17 -14.45
N GLU A 160 -1.19 7.59 -15.41
CA GLU A 160 -1.73 6.70 -16.45
C GLU A 160 -1.53 5.20 -16.17
N PHE A 161 -0.79 4.86 -15.11
CA PHE A 161 -0.49 3.49 -14.71
C PHE A 161 -1.37 3.07 -13.53
N ASP A 162 -2.08 1.94 -13.66
CA ASP A 162 -2.78 1.29 -12.53
C ASP A 162 -1.80 0.39 -11.74
N LEU A 163 -2.15 0.05 -10.51
CA LEU A 163 -1.34 -0.72 -9.56
C LEU A 163 -0.91 -2.10 -10.09
N PHE A 164 -1.68 -2.66 -11.03
CA PHE A 164 -1.45 -3.98 -11.61
C PHE A 164 -1.08 -3.96 -13.10
N ASP A 165 -0.75 -2.78 -13.66
CA ASP A 165 -0.31 -2.61 -15.06
C ASP A 165 1.17 -3.05 -15.25
N PHE A 166 1.49 -4.28 -14.84
CA PHE A 166 2.86 -4.81 -14.93
C PHE A 166 3.37 -4.96 -16.36
N ASP A 167 2.46 -5.00 -17.35
CA ASP A 167 2.76 -5.03 -18.78
C ASP A 167 3.34 -3.72 -19.32
N LYS A 168 3.20 -2.60 -18.58
CA LYS A 168 3.70 -1.28 -18.98
C LYS A 168 5.01 -0.88 -18.29
N LEU A 169 5.69 -1.81 -17.61
CA LEU A 169 6.90 -1.52 -16.82
C LEU A 169 8.00 -0.82 -17.63
N ASP A 170 8.23 -1.23 -18.88
CA ASP A 170 9.25 -0.64 -19.76
C ASP A 170 8.98 0.83 -20.13
N THR A 171 7.73 1.30 -19.96
CA THR A 171 7.35 2.70 -20.18
C THR A 171 7.52 3.55 -18.91
N LEU A 172 7.59 2.90 -17.74
CA LEU A 172 7.65 3.54 -16.43
C LEU A 172 9.09 3.90 -15.99
N VAL A 173 10.11 3.19 -16.49
CA VAL A 173 11.51 3.23 -16.01
C VAL A 173 12.48 3.83 -17.03
#